data_AF-A0A0C3QAF0-F1
#
_entry.id   AF-A0A0C3QAF0-F1
#
_cell.length_a   1.000
_cell.length_b   1.000
_cell.length_c   1.000
_cell.angle_alpha   90.00
_cell.angle_beta   90.00
_cell.angle_gamma   90.00
#
_symmetry.space_group_name_H-M   'P 1'
#
loop_
_entity.id
_entity.type
_entity.pdbx_description
1 polymer ?
#
loop_
_entity_poly.entity_id
_entity_poly.type
_entity_poly.pdbx_seq_one_letter_code
_entity_poly.pdbx_strand_id
1 'polypeptide(L)' 'VNLQHDCQRSGCMDSKTRPAVQELMETQYLESQVDHMATGLFIVNTNSLHNYRAIRTVVP' A
#
# COMPACT_ATOMS: atom_id res chain seq x y z
N VAL A 1 1.85 13.87 5.35
CA VAL A 1 2.88 12.87 4.94
C VAL A 1 2.13 11.61 4.55
N ASN A 2 2.23 11.16 3.30
CA ASN A 2 1.64 9.89 2.88
C ASN A 2 2.46 8.77 3.54
N LEU A 3 1.97 8.21 4.65
CA LEU A 3 2.62 7.14 5.40
C LEU A 3 2.35 5.80 4.72
N GLN A 4 2.79 5.67 3.48
CA GLN A 4 3.03 4.35 2.92
C GLN A 4 4.41 3.94 3.41
N HIS A 5 4.45 2.90 4.25
CA HIS A 5 5.74 2.35 4.67
C HIS A 5 6.35 1.59 3.49
N ASP A 6 7.67 1.63 3.38
CA ASP A 6 8.38 0.84 2.39
C ASP A 6 8.37 -0.62 2.86
N CYS A 7 7.46 -1.41 2.29
CA CYS A 7 7.26 -2.81 2.64
C CYS A 7 8.53 -3.65 2.45
N GLN A 8 9.35 -3.30 1.46
CA GLN A 8 10.61 -3.99 1.19
C GLN A 8 11.65 -3.69 2.29
N ARG A 9 11.76 -2.43 2.73
CA ARG A 9 12.63 -2.06 3.87
C ARG A 9 12.12 -2.59 5.21
N SER A 10 10.81 -2.80 5.33
CA SER A 10 10.17 -3.21 6.59
C SER A 10 10.16 -4.73 6.79
N GLY A 11 10.67 -5.51 5.83
CA GLY A 11 10.79 -6.97 5.95
C GLY A 11 9.45 -7.71 5.91
N CYS A 12 8.45 -7.15 5.23
CA CYS A 12 7.15 -7.78 5.08
C CYS A 12 7.28 -9.12 4.32
N MET A 13 6.66 -10.18 4.84
CA MET A 13 6.92 -11.56 4.38
C MET A 13 6.04 -12.02 3.23
N ASP A 14 4.81 -11.52 3.14
CA ASP A 14 3.89 -11.93 2.08
C ASP A 14 4.32 -11.31 0.75
N SER A 15 4.67 -12.14 -0.23
CA SER A 15 5.10 -11.67 -1.55
C SER A 15 4.50 -12.50 -2.67
N LYS A 16 4.21 -11.84 -3.79
CA LYS A 16 3.83 -12.47 -5.06
C LYS A 16 4.77 -12.02 -6.17
N THR A 17 4.87 -12.82 -7.21
CA THR A 17 5.55 -12.42 -8.45
C THR A 17 4.57 -11.78 -9.41
N ARG A 18 4.95 -10.66 -10.02
CA ARG A 18 4.20 -10.06 -11.14
C ARG A 18 5.15 -9.72 -12.30
N PRO A 19 4.64 -9.63 -13.54
CA PRO A 19 5.38 -9.04 -14.65
C PRO A 19 5.75 -7.59 -14.30
N ALA A 20 7.01 -7.22 -14.54
CA ALA A 20 7.43 -5.83 -14.46
C ALA A 20 6.77 -5.04 -15.60
N VAL A 21 6.26 -3.85 -15.28
CA VAL A 21 5.63 -2.95 -16.26
C VAL A 21 6.62 -1.83 -16.60
N GLN A 22 6.91 -1.66 -17.89
CA GLN A 22 7.71 -0.56 -18.40
C GLN A 22 6.89 0.17 -19.47
N GLU A 23 6.80 1.50 -19.36
CA GLU A 23 6.05 2.32 -20.34
C GLU A 23 4.61 1.84 -20.58
N LEU A 24 3.94 1.35 -19.53
CA LEU A 24 2.59 0.76 -19.58
C LEU A 24 2.49 -0.60 -20.29
N MET A 25 3.61 -1.22 -20.67
CA MET A 25 3.65 -2.57 -21.24
C MET A 25 4.18 -3.58 -20.22
N GLU A 26 3.52 -4.74 -20.13
CA GLU A 26 4.02 -5.88 -19.37
C GLU A 26 5.26 -6.45 -20.07
N THR A 27 6.31 -6.71 -19.28
CA THR A 27 7.54 -7.34 -19.76
C THR A 27 7.52 -8.83 -19.41
N GLN A 28 8.46 -9.59 -19.99
CA GLN A 28 8.68 -10.99 -19.62
C GLN A 28 9.46 -11.16 -18.32
N TYR A 29 9.96 -10.08 -17.74
CA TYR A 29 10.68 -10.10 -16.48
C TYR A 29 9.71 -10.11 -15.31
N LEU A 30 9.91 -11.02 -14.37
CA LEU A 30 9.12 -11.11 -13.15
C LEU A 30 9.83 -10.38 -12.01
N GLU A 31 9.08 -9.56 -11.28
CA GLU A 31 9.54 -8.91 -10.05
C GLU A 31 8.77 -9.43 -8.83
N SER A 32 9.46 -9.50 -7.68
CA SER A 32 8.83 -9.79 -6.40
C SER A 32 8.16 -8.53 -5.88
N GLN A 33 6.87 -8.63 -5.57
CA GLN A 33 6.08 -7.57 -4.99
C GLN A 33 5.55 -8.05 -3.63
N VAL A 34 5.76 -7.25 -2.58
CA VAL A 34 5.12 -7.51 -1.29
C VAL A 34 3.61 -7.40 -1.48
N ASP A 35 2.88 -8.46 -1.11
CA ASP A 35 1.43 -8.55 -1.22
C ASP A 35 0.83 -8.82 0.15
N HIS A 36 0.38 -7.78 0.83
CA HIS A 36 -0.20 -7.94 2.15
C HIS A 36 -1.53 -8.69 2.10
N MET A 37 -1.65 -9.75 2.89
CA MET A 37 -2.96 -10.32 3.17
C MET A 37 -3.83 -9.27 3.87
N ALA A 38 -5.06 -9.07 3.38
CA ALA A 38 -5.99 -8.15 4.01
C ALA A 38 -6.35 -8.65 5.41
N THR A 39 -5.84 -7.97 6.45
CA THR A 39 -6.08 -8.32 7.86
C THR A 39 -7.42 -7.78 8.39
N GLY A 40 -8.22 -7.12 7.56
CA GLY A 40 -9.41 -6.38 7.98
C GLY A 40 -9.12 -5.08 8.76
N LEU A 41 -7.84 -4.78 8.98
CA LEU A 41 -7.37 -3.56 9.64
C LEU A 41 -6.94 -2.55 8.58
N PHE A 42 -7.59 -1.39 8.57
CA PHE A 42 -7.29 -0.31 7.64
C PHE A 42 -6.57 0.81 8.37
N ILE A 43 -5.37 1.16 7.90
CA ILE A 43 -4.66 2.34 8.37
C ILE A 43 -5.08 3.52 7.50
N VAL A 44 -5.96 4.37 8.03
CA VAL A 44 -6.39 5.60 7.35
C VAL A 44 -5.55 6.75 7.85
N ASN A 45 -4.78 7.35 6.96
CA ASN A 45 -4.08 8.59 7.25
C ASN A 45 -5.04 9.78 7.15
N THR A 46 -5.69 10.09 8.26
CA THR A 46 -6.66 11.17 8.32
C THR A 46 -6.02 12.51 7.91
N ASN A 47 -4.80 12.81 8.32
CA ASN A 47 -4.12 14.08 8.01
C ASN A 47 -3.83 14.32 6.52
N SER A 48 -3.86 13.28 5.68
CA SER A 48 -3.75 13.41 4.23
C SER A 48 -5.09 13.65 3.54
N LEU A 49 -6.21 13.60 4.28
CA LEU A 49 -7.55 13.82 3.76
C LEU A 49 -7.97 15.27 4.00
N HIS A 50 -8.45 15.95 2.96
CA HIS A 50 -8.91 17.34 3.06
C HIS A 50 -10.05 17.54 4.07
N ASN A 51 -10.77 16.47 4.43
CA ASN A 51 -11.87 16.43 5.40
C ASN A 51 -11.51 15.69 6.71
N TYR A 52 -10.22 15.59 7.06
CA TYR A 52 -9.74 14.84 8.24
C TYR A 52 -10.48 15.15 9.54
N ARG A 53 -10.91 16.40 9.74
CA ARG A 53 -11.69 16.83 10.91
C ARG A 53 -13.06 16.16 10.97
N ALA A 54 -13.75 16.04 9.84
CA ALA A 54 -15.07 15.40 9.75
C ALA A 54 -14.97 13.87 9.88
N ILE A 55 -13.87 13.28 9.42
CA ILE A 55 -13.61 11.84 9.60
C ILE A 55 -13.31 11.54 11.07
N ARG A 56 -12.50 12.38 11.73
CA ARG A 56 -12.20 12.24 13.17
C ARG A 56 -13.43 12.30 14.07
N THR A 57 -14.50 12.99 13.65
CA THR A 57 -15.74 13.09 14.43
C THR A 57 -16.66 11.87 14.31
N VAL A 58 -16.45 10.98 13.32
CA VAL A 58 -17.31 9.82 13.06
C VAL A 58 -16.59 8.48 13.22
N VAL A 59 -15.27 8.50 13.36
CA VAL A 59 -14.47 7.33 13.74
C VAL A 59 -14.43 7.28 15.28
N PRO A 60 -14.69 6.11 15.90
CA PRO A 60 -14.75 5.95 17.36
C PRO A 60 -13.44 6.30 18.08
#